data_AF-A0A2E4JP23-F1
#
_entry.id   AF-A0A2E4JP23-F1
#
_cell.length_a   1.000
_cell.length_b   1.000
_cell.length_c   1.000
_cell.angle_alpha   90.00
_cell.angle_beta   90.00
_cell.angle_gamma   90.00
#
_symmetry.space_group_name_H-M   'P 1'
#
loop_
_entity.id
_entity.type
_entity.pdbx_description
1 polymer ?
#
loop_
_entity_poly.entity_id
_entity_poly.type
_entity_poly.pdbx_seq_one_letter_code
_entity_poly.pdbx_strand_id
1 'polypeptide(L)'
;MTTCTGSIWTGRVYDYCGSENITEYCGVFVSYGCLHVEGHSSNQAYVKTYALSCFKSSCKKCWYTWSAREANHGTHKIQTYEKITTTKYRKNPAKHIVVSVPKKYWDLDYKKLKKRARDIVKTNNIEAGCMIFHPYSLMEKPNGSFIDDIQEWYYSPHFHIIGFGWIDDNIVKDTYDETEWVIKNLGTRDSVYSTFLYQLSHCGINEKFHSVTWFGNLSNGNVAKYRIECKPLKDENPMMCPECMTSLRKLVVLDYQTLFHKPPDWSACKFEGYVNYFSIMMRYAPEKNSTRLPAHKLSLKYNDEGVLVPCK
;
A
#
# COMPACT_ATOMS: atom_id res chain seq x y z
N MET A 1 3.83 16.93 5.17
CA MET A 1 3.65 15.53 5.62
C MET A 1 4.21 15.45 7.02
N THR A 2 3.34 15.49 8.02
CA THR A 2 3.73 15.48 9.44
C THR A 2 4.29 14.10 9.76
N THR A 3 5.56 14.03 10.11
CA THR A 3 6.20 12.79 10.56
C THR A 3 5.63 12.41 11.92
N CYS A 4 4.90 11.30 11.99
CA CYS A 4 4.47 10.71 13.25
C CYS A 4 5.69 10.22 14.04
N THR A 5 6.30 11.11 14.84
CA THR A 5 7.28 10.72 15.85
C THR A 5 6.53 10.19 17.07
N GLY A 6 6.06 8.95 16.97
CA GLY A 6 5.42 8.25 18.08
C GLY A 6 6.43 7.95 19.17
N SER A 7 6.39 8.73 20.25
CA SER A 7 6.96 8.39 21.54
C SER A 7 6.43 7.01 21.98
N ILE A 8 7.36 6.13 22.31
CA ILE A 8 7.13 4.77 22.83
C ILE A 8 6.24 4.86 24.07
N TRP A 9 4.94 4.56 23.91
CA TRP A 9 4.05 4.33 25.04
C TRP A 9 4.01 2.84 25.35
N THR A 10 4.56 2.54 26.51
CA THR A 10 4.83 1.23 27.09
C THR A 10 3.56 0.38 27.19
N GLY A 11 3.50 -0.70 26.41
CA GLY A 11 2.60 -1.84 26.69
C GLY A 11 1.59 -2.26 25.61
N ARG A 12 1.52 -1.61 24.44
CA ARG A 12 0.58 -2.01 23.37
C ARG A 12 1.28 -2.47 22.09
N VAL A 13 0.78 -3.58 21.54
CA VAL A 13 1.45 -4.51 20.60
C VAL A 13 1.35 -4.07 19.11
N TYR A 14 0.91 -2.85 18.81
CA TYR A 14 0.62 -2.44 17.44
C TYR A 14 1.51 -1.30 16.99
N ASP A 15 2.17 -1.52 15.85
CA ASP A 15 3.03 -0.55 15.20
C ASP A 15 2.26 0.31 14.19
N TYR A 16 2.85 1.46 13.87
CA TYR A 16 2.41 2.32 12.78
C TYR A 16 3.05 1.93 11.44
N CYS A 17 2.41 2.30 10.34
CA CYS A 17 3.00 2.25 9.01
C CYS A 17 4.36 2.97 9.00
N GLY A 18 5.38 2.29 8.51
CA GLY A 18 6.74 2.84 8.48
C GLY A 18 7.46 2.88 9.84
N SER A 19 7.12 2.03 10.81
CA SER A 19 7.81 1.95 12.10
C SER A 19 9.24 1.37 12.04
N GLU A 20 9.47 0.40 11.15
CA GLU A 20 10.69 -0.42 11.12
C GLU A 20 11.79 0.14 10.21
N ASN A 21 13.00 -0.40 10.41
CA ASN A 21 14.16 -0.08 9.59
C ASN A 21 14.03 -0.60 8.15
N ILE A 22 14.75 0.10 7.28
CA ILE A 22 14.70 -0.07 5.82
C ILE A 22 15.56 -1.27 5.44
N THR A 23 15.10 -2.12 4.52
CA THR A 23 16.00 -3.09 3.86
C THR A 23 16.93 -2.38 2.88
N GLU A 24 18.20 -2.77 2.79
CA GLU A 24 19.26 -2.05 2.06
C GLU A 24 18.88 -1.58 0.65
N TYR A 25 18.08 -2.37 -0.08
CA TYR A 25 17.68 -2.07 -1.46
C TYR A 25 16.46 -1.14 -1.58
N CYS A 26 15.74 -0.82 -0.49
CA CYS A 26 14.51 -0.03 -0.58
C CYS A 26 14.77 1.43 -0.96
N GLY A 27 14.08 1.88 -1.99
CA GLY A 27 14.26 3.21 -2.58
C GLY A 27 15.49 3.31 -3.49
N VAL A 28 16.26 2.24 -3.68
CA VAL A 28 17.34 2.20 -4.67
C VAL A 28 16.70 2.16 -6.07
N PHE A 29 17.11 3.07 -6.94
CA PHE A 29 16.63 3.10 -8.31
C PHE A 29 17.35 2.08 -9.19
N VAL A 30 16.58 1.38 -10.02
CA VAL A 30 17.09 0.48 -11.06
C VAL A 30 16.53 0.90 -12.41
N SER A 31 17.35 0.77 -13.45
CA SER A 31 16.98 1.12 -14.82
C SER A 31 16.69 -0.13 -15.64
N TYR A 32 15.63 -0.09 -16.41
CA TYR A 32 15.28 -1.05 -17.45
C TYR A 32 15.19 -0.30 -18.78
N GLY A 33 15.60 -0.93 -19.88
CA GLY A 33 15.47 -0.28 -21.17
C GLY A 33 15.59 -1.21 -22.35
N CYS A 34 15.33 -0.64 -23.52
CA CYS A 34 15.54 -1.25 -24.82
C CYS A 34 16.68 -0.54 -25.54
N LEU A 35 17.76 -1.27 -25.77
CA LEU A 35 18.97 -0.81 -26.46
C LEU A 35 18.94 -1.18 -27.96
N HIS A 36 17.84 -1.72 -28.48
CA HIS A 36 17.67 -2.00 -29.91
C HIS A 36 17.33 -0.70 -30.67
N VAL A 37 18.28 0.23 -30.66
CA VAL A 37 18.09 1.60 -31.16
C VAL A 37 17.87 1.67 -32.66
N GLU A 38 18.41 0.72 -33.43
CA GLU A 38 18.23 0.64 -34.90
C GLU A 38 16.77 0.47 -35.31
N GLY A 39 15.94 -0.10 -34.43
CA GLY A 39 14.50 -0.26 -34.63
C GLY A 39 13.66 0.90 -34.10
N HIS A 40 14.28 1.98 -33.59
CA HIS A 40 13.58 3.15 -33.05
C HIS A 40 13.71 4.34 -34.00
N SER A 41 12.61 5.09 -34.15
CA SER A 41 12.47 6.26 -35.03
C SER A 41 13.52 7.36 -34.82
N SER A 42 14.02 7.52 -33.60
CA SER A 42 15.05 8.52 -33.25
C SER A 42 16.45 7.94 -33.03
N ASN A 43 16.66 6.64 -33.26
CA ASN A 43 17.91 5.93 -32.89
C ASN A 43 18.31 6.12 -31.41
N GLN A 44 17.33 6.32 -30.52
CA GLN A 44 17.54 6.49 -29.08
C GLN A 44 17.14 5.24 -28.32
N ALA A 45 17.81 4.96 -27.20
CA ALA A 45 17.38 3.91 -26.29
C ALA A 45 16.18 4.38 -25.48
N TYR A 46 15.20 3.51 -25.24
CA TYR A 46 14.11 3.79 -24.31
C TYR A 46 14.48 3.27 -22.92
N VAL A 47 14.38 4.10 -21.90
CA VAL A 47 14.79 3.78 -20.52
C VAL A 47 13.70 4.18 -19.54
N LYS A 48 13.50 3.32 -18.55
CA LYS A 48 12.57 3.51 -17.44
C LYS A 48 13.23 3.14 -16.13
N THR A 49 13.09 3.99 -15.12
CA THR A 49 13.66 3.77 -13.79
C THR A 49 12.58 3.50 -12.75
N TYR A 50 12.90 2.60 -11.82
CA TYR A 50 12.00 2.18 -10.75
C TYR A 50 12.73 2.20 -9.43
N ALA A 51 12.11 2.77 -8.40
CA ALA A 51 12.56 2.57 -7.04
C ALA A 51 12.18 1.15 -6.58
N LEU A 52 13.16 0.38 -6.13
CA LEU A 52 12.91 -0.93 -5.55
C LEU A 52 12.11 -0.79 -4.25
N SER A 53 11.17 -1.71 -4.04
CA SER A 53 10.29 -1.72 -2.87
C SER A 53 10.20 -3.12 -2.28
N CYS A 54 10.33 -3.22 -0.95
CA CYS A 54 10.06 -4.47 -0.23
C CYS A 54 8.56 -4.71 -0.01
N PHE A 55 7.70 -3.72 -0.31
CA PHE A 55 6.25 -3.76 -0.12
C PHE A 55 5.79 -4.21 1.27
N LYS A 56 6.57 -3.90 2.31
CA LYS A 56 6.19 -4.11 3.71
C LYS A 56 5.50 -2.87 4.25
N SER A 57 4.43 -3.07 5.01
CA SER A 57 3.69 -2.01 5.70
C SER A 57 4.54 -1.31 6.77
N SER A 58 5.44 -2.04 7.42
CA SER A 58 6.33 -1.52 8.47
C SER A 58 7.53 -0.73 7.93
N CYS A 59 7.87 -0.85 6.65
CA CYS A 59 9.10 -0.25 6.10
C CYS A 59 8.95 1.27 5.88
N LYS A 60 9.82 2.07 6.52
CA LYS A 60 9.86 3.54 6.43
C LYS A 60 9.80 4.12 5.02
N LYS A 61 10.36 3.44 4.01
CA LYS A 61 10.34 3.90 2.61
C LYS A 61 9.20 3.32 1.77
N CYS A 62 8.73 2.12 2.10
CA CYS A 62 7.87 1.34 1.21
C CYS A 62 6.42 1.21 1.69
N TRP A 63 6.12 1.67 2.91
CA TRP A 63 4.77 1.58 3.47
C TRP A 63 3.73 2.26 2.57
N TYR A 64 4.06 3.40 1.94
CA TYR A 64 3.14 4.08 1.02
C TYR A 64 2.89 3.29 -0.26
N THR A 65 3.94 2.63 -0.79
CA THR A 65 3.78 1.74 -1.96
C THR A 65 2.97 0.49 -1.60
N TRP A 66 3.17 -0.05 -0.40
CA TRP A 66 2.34 -1.12 0.14
C TRP A 66 0.88 -0.69 0.26
N SER A 67 0.60 0.45 0.90
CA SER A 67 -0.77 0.94 1.08
C SER A 67 -1.45 1.22 -0.25
N ALA A 68 -0.74 1.79 -1.23
CA ALA A 68 -1.26 2.00 -2.58
C ALA A 68 -1.59 0.69 -3.29
N ARG A 69 -0.73 -0.33 -3.16
CA ARG A 69 -0.98 -1.67 -3.71
C ARG A 69 -2.20 -2.33 -3.08
N GLU A 70 -2.27 -2.35 -1.74
CA GLU A 70 -3.41 -2.94 -1.03
C GLU A 70 -4.70 -2.15 -1.30
N ALA A 71 -4.64 -0.82 -1.44
CA ALA A 71 -5.77 0.02 -1.84
C ALA A 71 -6.26 -0.28 -3.26
N ASN A 72 -5.36 -0.50 -4.21
CA ASN A 72 -5.72 -0.92 -5.57
C ASN A 72 -6.42 -2.28 -5.57
N HIS A 73 -5.86 -3.25 -4.85
CA HIS A 73 -6.46 -4.58 -4.71
C HIS A 73 -7.83 -4.51 -4.04
N GLY A 74 -7.96 -3.73 -2.97
CA GLY A 74 -9.21 -3.54 -2.24
C GLY A 74 -10.28 -2.85 -3.08
N THR A 75 -9.90 -1.78 -3.78
CA THR A 75 -10.77 -1.06 -4.71
C THR A 75 -11.31 -1.95 -5.79
N HIS A 76 -10.42 -2.69 -6.47
CA HIS A 76 -10.83 -3.57 -7.55
C HIS A 76 -11.82 -4.61 -7.06
N LYS A 77 -11.55 -5.24 -5.92
CA LYS A 77 -12.43 -6.25 -5.33
C LYS A 77 -13.80 -5.70 -4.91
N ILE A 78 -13.84 -4.52 -4.29
CA ILE A 78 -15.08 -3.83 -3.91
C ILE A 78 -15.89 -3.44 -5.15
N GLN A 79 -15.26 -2.78 -6.13
CA GLN A 79 -15.95 -2.32 -7.34
C GLN A 79 -16.43 -3.48 -8.21
N THR A 80 -15.66 -4.56 -8.32
CA THR A 80 -16.11 -5.77 -9.02
C THR A 80 -17.32 -6.38 -8.33
N TYR A 81 -17.32 -6.47 -7.00
CA TYR A 81 -18.49 -6.94 -6.25
C TYR A 81 -19.70 -6.02 -6.44
N GLU A 82 -19.51 -4.71 -6.33
CA GLU A 82 -20.57 -3.72 -6.54
C GLU A 82 -21.23 -3.90 -7.91
N LYS A 83 -20.43 -4.08 -8.97
CA LYS A 83 -20.93 -4.28 -10.34
C LYS A 83 -21.75 -5.57 -10.50
N ILE A 84 -21.33 -6.67 -9.89
CA ILE A 84 -22.06 -7.95 -10.01
C ILE A 84 -23.33 -7.99 -9.16
N THR A 85 -23.37 -7.25 -8.04
CA THR A 85 -24.53 -7.25 -7.13
C THR A 85 -25.52 -6.12 -7.41
N THR A 86 -25.08 -5.05 -8.07
CA THR A 86 -25.93 -3.93 -8.41
C THR A 86 -26.73 -4.24 -9.67
N THR A 87 -28.04 -3.99 -9.63
CA THR A 87 -28.90 -4.01 -10.82
C THR A 87 -29.32 -2.59 -11.17
N LYS A 88 -29.89 -2.40 -12.39
CA LYS A 88 -30.47 -1.11 -12.82
C LYS A 88 -31.43 -0.51 -11.80
N TYR A 89 -32.10 -1.34 -10.99
CA TYR A 89 -33.14 -0.95 -10.03
C TYR A 89 -32.69 -0.99 -8.57
N ARG A 90 -31.50 -1.54 -8.27
CA ARG A 90 -30.98 -1.67 -6.90
C ARG A 90 -29.50 -1.35 -6.88
N LYS A 91 -29.20 -0.06 -6.74
CA LYS A 91 -27.84 0.41 -6.42
C LYS A 91 -27.55 0.10 -4.96
N ASN A 92 -26.44 -0.58 -4.71
CA ASN A 92 -25.94 -0.81 -3.36
C ASN A 92 -24.44 -0.46 -3.32
N PRO A 93 -24.10 0.84 -3.31
CA PRO A 93 -22.70 1.27 -3.28
C PRO A 93 -22.03 0.90 -1.98
N ALA A 94 -20.71 0.70 -2.04
CA ALA A 94 -19.93 0.43 -0.85
C ALA A 94 -19.99 1.62 0.13
N LYS A 95 -20.23 1.30 1.40
CA LYS A 95 -20.28 2.26 2.51
C LYS A 95 -19.00 2.19 3.31
N HIS A 96 -18.61 3.33 3.86
CA HIS A 96 -17.57 3.43 4.87
C HIS A 96 -18.23 3.43 6.25
N ILE A 97 -17.99 2.38 7.03
CA ILE A 97 -18.58 2.19 8.35
C ILE A 97 -17.45 2.09 9.38
N VAL A 98 -17.64 2.63 10.57
CA VAL A 98 -16.69 2.52 11.68
C VAL A 98 -17.34 1.76 12.81
N VAL A 99 -16.67 0.73 13.30
CA VAL A 99 -17.11 -0.07 14.44
C VAL A 99 -16.11 0.15 15.58
N SER A 100 -16.51 0.90 16.59
CA SER A 100 -15.64 1.32 17.69
C SER A 100 -15.75 0.38 18.88
N VAL A 101 -14.61 0.03 19.47
CA VAL A 101 -14.54 -0.90 20.60
C VAL A 101 -14.81 -0.16 21.92
N PRO A 102 -15.77 -0.62 22.73
CA PRO A 102 -16.01 -0.10 24.08
C PRO A 102 -14.78 -0.21 24.98
N LYS A 103 -14.59 0.77 25.88
CA LYS A 103 -13.43 0.80 26.80
C LYS A 103 -13.26 -0.48 27.60
N LYS A 104 -14.36 -1.13 28.03
CA LYS A 104 -14.33 -2.41 28.77
C LYS A 104 -13.69 -3.58 28.01
N TYR A 105 -13.51 -3.45 26.69
CA TYR A 105 -12.90 -4.48 25.84
C TYR A 105 -11.50 -4.11 25.34
N TRP A 106 -10.94 -2.97 25.74
CA TRP A 106 -9.64 -2.48 25.26
C TRP A 106 -8.46 -3.40 25.59
N ASP A 107 -8.57 -4.22 26.64
CA ASP A 107 -7.53 -5.18 27.03
C ASP A 107 -7.68 -6.55 26.36
N LEU A 108 -8.70 -6.74 25.52
CA LEU A 108 -8.84 -7.98 24.76
C LEU A 108 -7.80 -8.06 23.64
N ASP A 109 -7.35 -9.30 23.37
CA ASP A 109 -6.48 -9.55 22.22
C ASP A 109 -7.18 -9.23 20.89
N TYR A 110 -6.38 -8.91 19.88
CA TYR A 110 -6.84 -8.58 18.53
C TYR A 110 -7.82 -9.62 17.96
N LYS A 111 -7.57 -10.91 18.17
CA LYS A 111 -8.39 -11.97 17.57
C LYS A 111 -9.80 -11.95 18.16
N LYS A 112 -9.92 -11.74 19.47
CA LYS A 112 -11.21 -11.56 20.16
C LYS A 112 -11.92 -10.29 19.72
N LEU A 113 -11.22 -9.17 19.63
CA LEU A 113 -11.77 -7.90 19.14
C LEU A 113 -12.30 -8.05 17.71
N LYS A 114 -11.50 -8.59 16.81
CA LYS A 114 -11.88 -8.83 15.41
C LYS A 114 -13.07 -9.79 15.30
N LYS A 115 -13.11 -10.85 16.11
CA LYS A 115 -14.24 -11.78 16.12
C LYS A 115 -15.52 -11.05 16.51
N ARG A 116 -15.51 -10.30 17.62
CA ARG A 116 -16.67 -9.50 18.07
C ARG A 116 -17.11 -8.47 17.04
N ALA A 117 -16.16 -7.72 16.46
CA ALA A 117 -16.46 -6.78 15.38
C ALA A 117 -17.11 -7.50 14.18
N ARG A 118 -16.61 -8.66 13.79
CA ARG A 118 -17.21 -9.46 12.70
C ARG A 118 -18.62 -9.94 13.04
N ASP A 119 -18.87 -10.34 14.28
CA ASP A 119 -20.19 -10.78 14.73
C ASP A 119 -21.19 -9.62 14.69
N ILE A 120 -20.80 -8.45 15.20
CA ILE A 120 -21.59 -7.20 15.13
C ILE A 120 -21.94 -6.86 13.69
N VAL A 121 -20.94 -6.87 12.81
CA VAL A 121 -21.12 -6.53 11.40
C VAL A 121 -22.09 -7.51 10.72
N LYS A 122 -22.03 -8.79 11.07
CA LYS A 122 -22.92 -9.83 10.55
C LYS A 122 -24.36 -9.67 11.07
N THR A 123 -24.57 -9.36 12.34
CA THR A 123 -25.91 -9.17 12.92
C THR A 123 -26.58 -7.88 12.42
N ASN A 124 -25.77 -6.91 11.99
CA ASN A 124 -26.21 -5.60 11.51
C ASN A 124 -26.39 -5.54 9.98
N ASN A 125 -26.67 -6.66 9.32
CA ASN A 125 -26.91 -6.74 7.87
C ASN A 125 -25.78 -6.15 6.98
N ILE A 126 -24.54 -6.19 7.46
CA ILE A 126 -23.36 -5.88 6.64
C ILE A 126 -22.84 -7.19 6.05
N GLU A 127 -23.28 -7.47 4.83
CA GLU A 127 -23.19 -8.77 4.17
C GLU A 127 -21.78 -9.12 3.69
N ALA A 128 -20.98 -8.12 3.31
CA ALA A 128 -19.66 -8.32 2.74
C ALA A 128 -18.82 -7.06 2.83
N GLY A 129 -17.51 -7.21 3.02
CA GLY A 129 -16.62 -6.06 3.04
C GLY A 129 -15.19 -6.39 3.41
N CYS A 130 -14.41 -5.32 3.52
CA CYS A 130 -13.10 -5.30 4.13
C CYS A 130 -13.19 -4.66 5.50
N MET A 131 -12.42 -5.19 6.46
CA MET A 131 -12.23 -4.64 7.80
C MET A 131 -10.76 -4.28 7.98
N ILE A 132 -10.49 -3.03 8.37
CA ILE A 132 -9.15 -2.46 8.57
C ILE A 132 -9.05 -2.02 10.03
N PHE A 133 -8.11 -2.61 10.77
CA PHE A 133 -7.99 -2.37 12.21
C PHE A 133 -7.13 -1.14 12.52
N HIS A 134 -7.68 -0.23 13.31
CA HIS A 134 -7.02 1.00 13.74
C HIS A 134 -6.96 1.00 15.27
N PRO A 135 -5.78 0.82 15.87
CA PRO A 135 -5.61 0.77 17.33
C PRO A 135 -5.73 2.15 18.00
N TYR A 136 -5.44 3.22 17.26
CA TYR A 136 -5.35 4.57 17.78
C TYR A 136 -6.32 5.50 17.07
N SER A 137 -6.89 6.44 17.81
CA SER A 137 -7.69 7.54 17.28
C SER A 137 -6.98 8.87 17.52
N LEU A 138 -7.34 9.85 16.71
CA LEU A 138 -6.91 11.24 16.89
C LEU A 138 -7.77 11.90 17.96
N MET A 139 -7.13 12.56 18.93
CA MET A 139 -7.87 13.36 19.90
C MET A 139 -8.34 14.65 19.25
N GLU A 140 -9.66 14.85 19.19
CA GLU A 140 -10.24 16.14 18.80
C GLU A 140 -10.04 17.13 19.96
N LYS A 141 -9.40 18.27 19.69
CA LYS A 141 -9.23 19.32 20.71
C LYS A 141 -10.59 20.00 20.97
N PRO A 142 -10.93 20.35 22.23
CA PRO A 142 -12.26 20.84 22.63
C PRO A 142 -12.83 22.07 21.91
N ASN A 143 -12.00 22.76 21.13
CA ASN A 143 -12.24 24.10 20.60
C ASN A 143 -11.97 24.22 19.08
N GLY A 144 -11.74 23.12 18.37
CA GLY A 144 -11.56 23.12 16.91
C GLY A 144 -10.36 23.94 16.41
N SER A 145 -9.50 24.44 17.30
CA SER A 145 -8.38 25.31 16.98
C SER A 145 -7.16 24.50 16.54
N PHE A 146 -6.71 24.76 15.31
CA PHE A 146 -5.49 24.21 14.69
C PHE A 146 -4.22 25.01 15.06
N ILE A 147 -4.10 25.49 16.30
CA ILE A 147 -2.90 26.20 16.74
C ILE A 147 -2.03 25.22 17.57
N ASP A 148 -0.79 25.08 17.11
CA ASP A 148 0.38 24.35 17.62
C ASP A 148 0.32 22.80 17.66
N ASP A 149 0.63 22.23 16.48
CA ASP A 149 1.57 21.14 16.12
C ASP A 149 1.65 19.80 16.87
N ILE A 150 0.92 19.56 17.96
CA ILE A 150 0.92 18.25 18.62
C ILE A 150 -0.44 17.58 18.43
N GLN A 151 -0.50 16.73 17.41
CA GLN A 151 -1.62 15.84 17.14
C GLN A 151 -1.47 14.59 18.02
N GLU A 152 -2.20 14.55 19.13
CA GLU A 152 -2.12 13.45 20.08
C GLU A 152 -2.98 12.26 19.63
N TRP A 153 -2.31 11.13 19.41
CA TRP A 153 -2.96 9.84 19.18
C TRP A 153 -3.17 9.15 20.51
N TYR A 154 -4.39 8.66 20.75
CA TYR A 154 -4.71 7.87 21.93
C TYR A 154 -5.24 6.51 21.52
N TYR A 155 -5.00 5.50 22.35
CA TYR A 155 -5.52 4.16 22.09
C TYR A 155 -7.04 4.19 22.20
N SER A 156 -7.68 3.80 21.09
CA SER A 156 -9.12 3.72 20.96
C SER A 156 -9.35 2.80 19.77
N PRO A 157 -9.29 1.47 20.01
CA PRO A 157 -9.33 0.50 18.95
C PRO A 157 -10.68 0.57 18.23
N HIS A 158 -10.64 0.58 16.91
CA HIS A 158 -11.81 0.57 16.05
C HIS A 158 -11.49 -0.13 14.73
N PHE A 159 -12.55 -0.47 14.00
CA PHE A 159 -12.46 -1.12 12.71
C PHE A 159 -13.14 -0.25 11.66
N HIS A 160 -12.37 0.17 10.67
CA HIS A 160 -12.92 0.74 9.46
C HIS A 160 -13.40 -0.38 8.55
N ILE A 161 -14.61 -0.24 8.05
CA ILE A 161 -15.25 -1.19 7.17
C ILE A 161 -15.56 -0.47 5.86
N ILE A 162 -15.12 -1.07 4.76
CA ILE A 162 -15.48 -0.67 3.42
C ILE A 162 -16.25 -1.85 2.84
N GLY A 163 -17.57 -1.73 2.71
CA GLY A 163 -18.41 -2.89 2.43
C GLY A 163 -19.86 -2.57 2.12
N PHE A 164 -20.67 -3.61 2.03
CA PHE A 164 -22.04 -3.60 1.55
C PHE A 164 -22.98 -4.03 2.67
N GLY A 165 -24.09 -3.31 2.81
CA GLY A 165 -25.09 -3.61 3.84
C GLY A 165 -26.07 -2.47 4.05
N TRP A 166 -27.13 -2.75 4.81
CA TRP A 166 -28.10 -1.76 5.24
C TRP A 166 -27.93 -1.49 6.73
N ILE A 167 -27.62 -0.26 7.07
CA ILE A 167 -27.52 0.20 8.46
C ILE A 167 -28.45 1.40 8.56
N ASP A 168 -29.50 1.25 9.35
CA ASP A 168 -30.38 2.33 9.77
C ASP A 168 -30.15 2.66 11.25
N ASP A 169 -30.71 3.78 11.69
CA ASP A 169 -30.46 4.32 13.02
C ASP A 169 -31.02 3.43 14.15
N ASN A 170 -32.09 2.67 13.88
CA ASN A 170 -32.68 1.76 14.86
C ASN A 170 -31.71 0.58 15.12
N ILE A 171 -31.19 -0.02 14.06
CA ILE A 171 -30.19 -1.10 14.15
C ILE A 171 -28.94 -0.66 14.92
N VAL A 172 -28.48 0.57 14.70
CA VAL A 172 -27.33 1.15 15.42
C VAL A 172 -27.64 1.29 16.92
N LYS A 173 -28.82 1.81 17.25
CA LYS A 173 -29.26 1.98 18.63
C LYS A 173 -29.39 0.64 19.35
N ASP A 174 -30.09 -0.32 18.75
CA ASP A 174 -30.30 -1.65 19.32
C ASP A 174 -28.95 -2.35 19.58
N THR A 175 -28.02 -2.24 18.63
CA THR A 175 -26.67 -2.80 18.80
C THR A 175 -25.91 -2.14 19.93
N TYR A 176 -26.03 -0.83 20.10
CA TYR A 176 -25.40 -0.13 21.22
C TYR A 176 -26.01 -0.57 22.55
N ASP A 177 -27.34 -0.65 22.64
CA ASP A 177 -28.04 -1.05 23.87
C ASP A 177 -27.68 -2.49 24.27
N GLU A 178 -27.48 -3.39 23.30
CA GLU A 178 -27.10 -4.78 23.55
C GLU A 178 -25.60 -5.00 23.85
N THR A 179 -24.72 -4.26 23.17
CA THR A 179 -23.29 -4.59 23.13
C THR A 179 -22.36 -3.49 23.65
N GLU A 180 -22.87 -2.26 23.74
CA GLU A 180 -22.17 -0.98 23.92
C GLU A 180 -21.22 -0.61 22.77
N TRP A 181 -21.13 -1.42 21.71
CA TRP A 181 -20.30 -1.08 20.55
C TRP A 181 -20.97 0.01 19.74
N VAL A 182 -20.15 0.96 19.29
CA VAL A 182 -20.63 2.11 18.51
C VAL A 182 -20.38 1.84 17.03
N ILE A 183 -21.45 1.81 16.25
CA ILE A 183 -21.41 1.76 14.79
C ILE A 183 -21.67 3.16 14.25
N LYS A 184 -20.77 3.66 13.40
CA LYS A 184 -20.97 4.92 12.65
C LYS A 184 -21.00 4.62 11.16
N ASN A 185 -22.12 4.90 10.50
CA ASN A 185 -22.21 4.84 9.05
C ASN A 185 -21.76 6.18 8.46
N LEU A 186 -20.58 6.23 7.85
CA LEU A 186 -20.04 7.42 7.20
C LEU A 186 -20.47 7.55 5.73
N GLY A 187 -21.45 6.74 5.31
CA GLY A 187 -22.06 6.80 3.99
C GLY A 187 -21.15 6.29 2.88
N THR A 188 -21.56 6.61 1.65
CA THR A 188 -20.79 6.34 0.44
C THR A 188 -19.66 7.35 0.30
N ARG A 189 -18.51 6.89 -0.19
CA ARG A 189 -17.35 7.75 -0.46
C ARG A 189 -17.17 7.92 -1.96
N ASP A 190 -16.71 9.10 -2.37
CA ASP A 190 -16.47 9.42 -3.80
C ASP A 190 -15.45 8.48 -4.43
N SER A 191 -14.45 8.06 -3.64
CA SER A 191 -13.38 7.18 -4.08
C SER A 191 -13.13 6.08 -3.06
N VAL A 192 -13.44 4.84 -3.45
CA VAL A 192 -13.08 3.63 -2.70
C VAL A 192 -11.56 3.55 -2.52
N TYR A 193 -10.80 3.87 -3.57
CA TYR A 193 -9.33 3.88 -3.53
C TYR A 193 -8.78 4.87 -2.51
N SER A 194 -9.22 6.12 -2.56
CA SER A 194 -8.76 7.15 -1.62
C SER A 194 -9.14 6.79 -0.20
N THR A 195 -10.31 6.16 0.00
CA THR A 195 -10.74 5.65 1.31
C THR A 195 -9.81 4.56 1.82
N PHE A 196 -9.52 3.52 1.02
CA PHE A 196 -8.55 2.50 1.40
C PHE A 196 -7.17 3.09 1.69
N LEU A 197 -6.65 3.93 0.79
CA LEU A 197 -5.32 4.52 0.92
C LEU A 197 -5.22 5.32 2.22
N TYR A 198 -6.25 6.12 2.53
CA TYR A 198 -6.30 6.87 3.78
C TYR A 198 -6.30 5.94 4.98
N GLN A 199 -7.19 4.94 5.04
CA GLN A 199 -7.23 4.02 6.19
C GLN A 199 -5.92 3.24 6.37
N LEU A 200 -5.37 2.70 5.28
CA LEU A 200 -4.12 1.93 5.30
C LEU A 200 -2.90 2.78 5.67
N SER A 201 -2.95 4.11 5.53
CA SER A 201 -1.82 4.98 5.88
C SER A 201 -1.51 5.01 7.38
N HIS A 202 -2.49 4.67 8.23
CA HIS A 202 -2.36 4.75 9.69
C HIS A 202 -3.04 3.56 10.41
N CYS A 203 -3.28 2.45 9.70
CA CYS A 203 -3.80 1.24 10.31
C CYS A 203 -2.76 0.58 11.24
N GLY A 204 -3.23 -0.24 12.18
CA GLY A 204 -2.35 -0.99 13.08
C GLY A 204 -1.64 -2.13 12.36
N ILE A 205 -0.32 -2.20 12.50
CA ILE A 205 0.52 -3.28 11.97
C ILE A 205 0.97 -4.20 13.09
N ASN A 206 1.09 -5.49 12.77
CA ASN A 206 1.66 -6.49 13.63
C ASN A 206 2.18 -7.69 12.82
N GLU A 207 3.22 -8.35 13.29
CA GLU A 207 3.79 -9.52 12.62
C GLU A 207 2.87 -10.75 12.64
N LYS A 208 1.99 -10.88 13.65
CA LYS A 208 1.18 -12.07 13.90
C LYS A 208 -0.19 -12.03 13.24
N PHE A 209 -0.62 -10.91 12.68
CA PHE A 209 -1.93 -10.79 12.03
C PHE A 209 -1.99 -9.71 10.97
N HIS A 210 -2.94 -9.88 10.04
CA HIS A 210 -3.18 -8.91 8.98
C HIS A 210 -4.01 -7.72 9.46
N SER A 211 -3.59 -6.51 9.08
CA SER A 211 -4.32 -5.26 9.26
C SER A 211 -5.60 -5.20 8.43
N VAL A 212 -5.62 -5.91 7.30
CA VAL A 212 -6.72 -5.98 6.33
C VAL A 212 -7.33 -7.37 6.38
N THR A 213 -8.62 -7.48 6.71
CA THR A 213 -9.35 -8.75 6.73
C THR A 213 -10.63 -8.66 5.92
N TRP A 214 -10.85 -9.61 5.02
CA TRP A 214 -12.08 -9.71 4.24
C TRP A 214 -13.13 -10.60 4.91
N PHE A 215 -14.41 -10.25 4.73
CA PHE A 215 -15.53 -11.01 5.29
C PHE A 215 -16.72 -11.11 4.34
N GLY A 216 -17.66 -12.00 4.69
CA GLY A 216 -18.87 -12.22 3.91
C GLY A 216 -18.60 -12.78 2.52
N ASN A 217 -19.35 -12.32 1.53
CA ASN A 217 -19.18 -12.72 0.13
C ASN A 217 -17.83 -12.27 -0.47
N LEU A 218 -17.20 -11.29 0.15
CA LEU A 218 -15.87 -10.82 -0.20
C LEU A 218 -14.74 -11.55 0.53
N SER A 219 -15.03 -12.50 1.42
CA SER A 219 -13.99 -13.32 2.03
C SER A 219 -13.20 -14.11 0.97
N ASN A 220 -11.91 -14.34 1.21
CA ASN A 220 -11.01 -14.93 0.18
C ASN A 220 -11.49 -16.30 -0.33
N GLY A 221 -12.14 -17.11 0.50
CA GLY A 221 -12.74 -18.39 0.06
C GLY A 221 -13.97 -18.21 -0.83
N ASN A 222 -14.73 -17.12 -0.63
CA ASN A 222 -15.94 -16.82 -1.41
C ASN A 222 -15.64 -16.08 -2.71
N VAL A 223 -14.53 -15.35 -2.81
CA VAL A 223 -14.10 -14.66 -4.04
C VAL A 223 -14.07 -15.62 -5.25
N ALA A 224 -13.54 -16.83 -5.05
CA ALA A 224 -13.54 -17.87 -6.07
C ALA A 224 -14.95 -18.36 -6.42
N LYS A 225 -15.80 -18.55 -5.39
CA LYS A 225 -17.20 -18.98 -5.54
C LYS A 225 -18.02 -17.97 -6.35
N TYR A 226 -17.84 -16.68 -6.09
CA TYR A 226 -18.56 -15.59 -6.77
C TYR A 226 -17.88 -15.15 -8.09
N ARG A 227 -16.84 -15.86 -8.55
CA ARG A 227 -16.05 -15.51 -9.75
C ARG A 227 -15.62 -14.04 -9.78
N ILE A 228 -15.34 -13.49 -8.60
CA ILE A 228 -14.83 -12.13 -8.49
C ILE A 228 -13.39 -12.20 -8.99
N GLU A 229 -13.17 -11.84 -10.25
CA GLU A 229 -11.82 -11.74 -10.78
C GLU A 229 -11.09 -10.63 -10.03
N CYS A 230 -10.37 -11.00 -8.97
CA CYS A 230 -9.48 -10.11 -8.25
C CYS A 230 -8.08 -10.14 -8.87
N LYS A 231 -8.00 -10.19 -10.21
CA LYS A 231 -6.71 -10.04 -10.88
C LYS A 231 -6.32 -8.57 -10.68
N PRO A 232 -5.09 -8.28 -10.20
CA PRO A 232 -4.62 -6.90 -10.26
C PRO A 232 -4.83 -6.39 -11.68
N LEU A 233 -5.27 -5.13 -11.83
CA LEU A 233 -5.27 -4.48 -13.14
C LEU A 233 -3.88 -4.73 -13.70
N LYS A 234 -3.78 -5.54 -14.75
CA LYS A 234 -2.51 -5.73 -15.43
C LYS A 234 -2.17 -4.33 -15.94
N ASP A 235 -1.10 -3.71 -15.45
CA ASP A 235 -0.44 -2.70 -16.26
C ASP A 235 -0.18 -3.41 -17.59
N GLU A 236 -0.80 -2.95 -18.67
CA GLU A 236 -0.90 -3.77 -19.87
C GLU A 236 0.46 -4.01 -20.54
N ASN A 237 1.52 -3.28 -20.14
CA ASN A 237 2.91 -3.69 -20.33
C ASN A 237 3.88 -2.65 -19.73
N PRO A 238 4.12 -2.60 -18.40
CA PRO A 238 5.00 -1.60 -17.83
C PRO A 238 6.47 -1.87 -18.15
N MET A 239 6.78 -3.02 -18.75
CA MET A 239 8.12 -3.52 -19.08
C MET A 239 8.29 -3.81 -20.56
N MET A 240 7.62 -3.06 -21.44
CA MET A 240 7.86 -3.13 -22.88
C MET A 240 8.32 -1.78 -23.42
N CYS A 241 9.12 -1.83 -24.48
CA CYS A 241 9.45 -0.65 -25.26
C CYS A 241 8.18 -0.17 -26.02
N PRO A 242 7.81 1.11 -25.94
CA PRO A 242 6.63 1.62 -26.64
C PRO A 242 6.76 1.63 -28.17
N GLU A 243 7.98 1.61 -28.72
CA GLU A 243 8.20 1.58 -30.17
C GLU A 243 8.27 0.16 -30.73
N CYS A 244 9.19 -0.67 -30.23
CA CYS A 244 9.44 -1.99 -30.80
C CYS A 244 8.72 -3.12 -30.06
N MET A 245 7.97 -2.82 -28.99
CA MET A 245 7.21 -3.80 -28.20
C MET A 245 8.06 -4.97 -27.69
N THR A 246 9.38 -4.78 -27.52
CA THR A 246 10.27 -5.77 -26.90
C THR A 246 10.32 -5.56 -25.39
N SER A 247 10.56 -6.63 -24.64
CA SER A 247 10.67 -6.54 -23.18
C SER A 247 11.91 -5.76 -22.76
N LEU A 248 11.70 -4.77 -21.88
CA LEU A 248 12.79 -4.00 -21.30
C LEU A 248 13.65 -4.91 -20.44
N ARG A 249 14.97 -4.80 -20.59
CA ARG A 249 15.93 -5.58 -19.80
C ARG A 249 16.65 -4.65 -18.82
N LYS A 250 17.05 -5.20 -17.67
CA LYS A 250 17.79 -4.45 -16.67
C LYS A 250 19.09 -3.91 -17.29
N LEU A 251 19.34 -2.62 -17.09
CA LEU A 251 20.53 -1.94 -17.56
C LEU A 251 21.56 -1.85 -16.43
N VAL A 252 22.83 -1.93 -16.79
CA VAL A 252 23.96 -1.58 -15.95
C VAL A 252 24.73 -0.44 -16.62
N VAL A 253 25.11 0.56 -15.83
CA VAL A 253 25.99 1.64 -16.27
C VAL A 253 27.41 1.08 -16.29
N LEU A 254 28.08 1.16 -17.44
CA LEU A 254 29.50 0.90 -17.54
C LEU A 254 30.25 2.12 -16.99
N ASP A 255 31.35 1.83 -16.31
CA ASP A 255 32.12 2.71 -15.43
C ASP A 255 32.19 4.21 -15.82
N TYR A 256 32.10 5.06 -14.80
CA TYR A 256 31.98 6.52 -14.85
C TYR A 256 33.26 7.23 -15.33
N GLN A 257 34.38 6.51 -15.40
CA GLN A 257 35.71 7.10 -15.56
C GLN A 257 35.98 7.71 -16.94
N THR A 258 35.13 7.47 -17.95
CA THR A 258 35.35 7.94 -19.32
C THR A 258 34.40 9.03 -19.81
N LEU A 259 33.52 9.58 -18.97
CA LEU A 259 32.51 10.55 -19.40
C LEU A 259 32.73 11.94 -18.76
N PHE A 260 33.11 12.92 -19.59
CA PHE A 260 33.17 14.35 -19.26
C PHE A 260 31.80 14.98 -18.93
N HIS A 261 30.73 14.20 -19.02
CA HIS A 261 29.39 14.56 -18.56
C HIS A 261 28.90 13.52 -17.57
N LYS A 262 28.71 13.94 -16.32
CA LYS A 262 27.97 13.18 -15.31
C LYS A 262 26.61 12.81 -15.95
N PRO A 263 26.28 11.52 -16.21
CA PRO A 263 24.92 11.18 -16.57
C PRO A 263 23.98 11.81 -15.53
N PRO A 264 22.79 12.30 -15.95
CA PRO A 264 21.83 12.84 -14.99
C PRO A 264 21.66 11.83 -13.86
N ASP A 265 21.53 12.31 -12.62
CA ASP A 265 21.40 11.46 -11.43
C ASP A 265 20.05 10.73 -11.43
N TRP A 266 19.86 9.81 -12.40
CA TRP A 266 18.69 8.94 -12.52
C TRP A 266 18.65 7.90 -11.39
N SER A 267 19.75 7.74 -10.65
CA SER A 267 19.78 7.03 -9.38
C SER A 267 18.98 7.74 -8.28
N ALA A 268 18.60 9.01 -8.47
CA ALA A 268 17.85 9.80 -7.51
C ALA A 268 16.38 10.08 -7.90
N CYS A 269 15.94 9.77 -9.13
CA CYS A 269 14.59 10.10 -9.58
C CYS A 269 13.95 9.09 -10.54
N LYS A 270 12.60 9.12 -10.58
CA LYS A 270 11.82 8.39 -11.59
C LYS A 270 12.06 9.06 -12.95
N PHE A 271 12.44 8.25 -13.94
CA PHE A 271 12.65 8.64 -15.32
C PHE A 271 11.96 7.64 -16.23
N GLU A 272 11.34 8.15 -17.29
CA GLU A 272 10.75 7.36 -18.36
C GLU A 272 10.88 8.16 -19.65
N GLY A 273 11.63 7.64 -20.63
CA GLY A 273 11.83 8.34 -21.88
C GLY A 273 12.99 7.83 -22.71
N TYR A 274 13.26 8.57 -23.78
CA TYR A 274 14.30 8.26 -24.74
C TYR A 274 15.60 8.96 -24.41
N VAL A 275 16.70 8.24 -24.62
CA VAL A 275 18.05 8.72 -24.33
C VAL A 275 19.01 8.33 -25.44
N ASN A 276 19.96 9.19 -25.74
CA ASN A 276 20.97 8.88 -26.75
C ASN A 276 21.87 7.75 -26.24
N TYR A 277 21.86 6.60 -26.91
CA TYR A 277 22.58 5.41 -26.50
C TYR A 277 24.10 5.63 -26.38
N PHE A 278 24.69 6.48 -27.22
CA PHE A 278 26.12 6.79 -27.13
C PHE A 278 26.46 7.71 -25.96
N SER A 279 25.49 8.47 -25.43
CA SER A 279 25.69 9.36 -24.29
C SER A 279 25.65 8.65 -22.94
N ILE A 280 25.19 7.40 -22.91
CA ILE A 280 25.09 6.61 -21.69
C ILE A 280 25.64 5.24 -22.03
N MET A 281 26.87 4.96 -21.60
CA MET A 281 27.52 3.67 -21.76
C MET A 281 26.77 2.59 -20.95
N MET A 282 25.57 2.20 -21.37
CA MET A 282 24.74 1.18 -20.74
C MET A 282 24.82 -0.12 -21.52
N ARG A 283 24.81 -1.24 -20.78
CA ARG A 283 24.61 -2.56 -21.36
C ARG A 283 23.53 -3.30 -20.61
N TYR A 284 22.99 -4.33 -21.24
CA TYR A 284 22.15 -5.28 -20.54
C TYR A 284 22.93 -5.97 -19.43
N ALA A 285 22.30 -6.10 -18.26
CA ALA A 285 22.84 -6.93 -17.19
C ALA A 285 22.98 -8.38 -17.70
N PRO A 286 24.09 -9.09 -17.39
CA PRO A 286 24.28 -10.47 -17.81
C PRO A 286 23.15 -11.38 -17.27
N GLU A 287 22.66 -12.29 -18.11
CA GLU A 287 21.43 -13.07 -17.87
C GLU A 287 21.45 -13.92 -16.59
N LYS A 288 22.64 -14.27 -16.08
CA LYS A 288 22.83 -15.02 -14.81
C LYS A 288 22.38 -14.26 -13.55
N ASN A 289 22.02 -12.97 -13.66
CA ASN A 289 21.51 -12.14 -12.56
C ASN A 289 20.01 -11.80 -12.70
N SER A 290 19.28 -12.47 -13.59
CA SER A 290 17.84 -12.24 -13.84
C SER A 290 16.92 -12.98 -12.86
N THR A 291 17.41 -14.01 -12.18
CA THR A 291 16.73 -14.65 -11.05
C THR A 291 17.20 -13.98 -9.76
N ARG A 292 16.26 -13.73 -8.83
CA ARG A 292 16.47 -13.14 -7.49
C ARG A 292 17.88 -13.43 -6.97
N LEU A 293 18.80 -12.48 -7.10
CA LEU A 293 20.04 -12.54 -6.37
C LEU A 293 19.65 -12.49 -4.88
N PRO A 294 20.03 -13.49 -4.06
CA PRO A 294 19.89 -13.36 -2.62
C PRO A 294 20.64 -12.09 -2.21
N ALA A 295 19.98 -11.21 -1.46
CA ALA A 295 20.41 -9.87 -1.09
C ALA A 295 21.64 -9.85 -0.15
N HIS A 296 22.53 -10.84 -0.24
CA HIS A 296 23.55 -11.12 0.77
C HIS A 296 24.98 -11.09 0.23
N LYS A 297 25.25 -10.67 -1.01
CA LYS A 297 26.62 -10.81 -1.56
C LYS A 297 27.25 -9.63 -2.31
N LEU A 298 26.62 -8.46 -2.39
CA LEU A 298 27.29 -7.24 -2.85
C LEU A 298 26.79 -6.06 -2.01
N SER A 299 27.21 -6.03 -0.75
CA SER A 299 27.19 -4.79 0.01
C SER A 299 28.22 -3.85 -0.64
N LEU A 300 27.76 -2.69 -1.08
CA LEU A 300 28.60 -1.64 -1.62
C LEU A 300 28.51 -0.45 -0.67
N LYS A 301 29.66 0.15 -0.33
CA LYS A 301 29.75 1.37 0.49
C LYS A 301 30.40 2.48 -0.33
N TYR A 302 30.08 3.73 -0.03
CA TYR A 302 30.86 4.85 -0.51
C TYR A 302 32.12 4.97 0.37
N ASN A 303 33.29 5.13 -0.25
CA ASN A 303 34.49 5.54 0.47
C ASN A 303 34.46 7.04 0.80
N ASP A 304 35.45 7.51 1.54
CA ASP A 304 35.56 8.92 1.97
C ASP A 304 35.73 9.91 0.80
N GLU A 305 35.96 9.39 -0.41
CA GLU A 305 36.06 10.15 -1.66
C GLU A 305 34.75 10.12 -2.48
N GLY A 306 33.68 9.50 -1.95
CA GLY A 306 32.38 9.41 -2.63
C GLY A 306 32.34 8.41 -3.78
N VAL A 307 33.26 7.43 -3.80
CA VAL A 307 33.32 6.35 -4.79
C VAL A 307 32.70 5.08 -4.22
N LEU A 308 31.84 4.44 -5.03
CA LEU A 308 31.11 3.23 -4.69
C LEU A 308 32.05 2.01 -4.76
N VAL A 309 32.38 1.42 -3.60
CA VAL A 309 33.33 0.29 -3.46
C VAL A 309 32.67 -0.92 -2.79
N PRO A 310 33.09 -2.16 -3.12
CA PRO A 310 32.65 -3.37 -2.41
C PRO A 310 32.97 -3.28 -0.91
N CYS A 311 31.99 -3.56 -0.06
CA CYS A 311 32.26 -3.91 1.33
C CYS A 311 33.03 -5.24 1.32
N LYS A 312 34.27 -5.21 1.81
CA LYS A 312 34.95 -6.41 2.29
C LYS A 312 34.25 -6.96 3.51
#